data_AF-A0A2E0W8A1-F1
#
_entry.id   AF-A0A2E0W8A1-F1
#
_cell.length_a   1.000
_cell.length_b   1.000
_cell.length_c   1.000
_cell.angle_alpha   90.00
_cell.angle_beta   90.00
_cell.angle_gamma   90.00
#
_symmetry.space_group_name_H-M   'P 1'
#
loop_
_entity.id
_entity.type
_entity.pdbx_description
1 polymer ?
#
loop_
_entity_poly.entity_id
_entity_poly.type
_entity_poly.pdbx_seq_one_letter_code
_entity_poly.pdbx_strand_id
1 'polypeptide(L)'
;MPLTDQQQVRKEGNLKTEDITAPEKIEVHIETASLEMKELLGKDSYSAYEEKNSDDEDKKVLSKAEALLTLYYAVPVFNIETQGTGIVRSKGWDESRSEMISWNEASQLAEMFRDRAMKLIQPYLPQKENPQSDDIKWGAI
;
A
#
# COMPACT_ATOMS: atom_id res chain seq x y z
N MET A 1 -9.03 -13.06 0.75
CA MET A 1 -9.35 -11.96 -0.19
C MET A 1 -8.60 -10.70 0.25
N PRO A 2 -8.27 -9.76 -0.65
CA PRO A 2 -7.68 -8.48 -0.24
C PRO A 2 -8.57 -7.76 0.81
N LEU A 3 -7.95 -7.02 1.73
CA LEU A 3 -8.64 -6.16 2.71
C LEU A 3 -9.15 -4.86 2.08
N THR A 4 -8.60 -4.49 0.93
CA THR A 4 -8.91 -3.28 0.17
C THR A 4 -9.62 -3.59 -1.14
N ASP A 5 -10.21 -2.56 -1.73
CA ASP A 5 -10.86 -2.63 -3.02
C ASP A 5 -10.47 -1.42 -3.89
N GLN A 6 -10.91 -1.43 -5.16
CA GLN A 6 -10.60 -0.34 -6.08
C GLN A 6 -11.17 1.01 -5.61
N GLN A 7 -12.29 1.04 -4.88
CA GLN A 7 -12.89 2.30 -4.41
C GLN A 7 -12.04 2.93 -3.31
N GLN A 8 -11.54 2.13 -2.38
CA GLN A 8 -10.66 2.57 -1.31
C GLN A 8 -9.30 3.04 -1.87
N VAL A 9 -8.74 2.35 -2.85
CA VAL A 9 -7.52 2.78 -3.57
C VAL A 9 -7.73 4.13 -4.27
N ARG A 10 -8.86 4.31 -4.97
CA ARG A 10 -9.22 5.59 -5.60
C ARG A 10 -9.33 6.72 -4.60
N LYS A 11 -9.99 6.46 -3.47
CA LYS A 11 -10.20 7.43 -2.39
C LYS A 11 -8.88 7.89 -1.79
N GLU A 12 -8.00 6.96 -1.43
CA GLU A 12 -6.70 7.29 -0.81
C GLU A 12 -5.72 7.92 -1.82
N GLY A 13 -5.83 7.56 -3.10
CA GLY A 13 -5.03 8.13 -4.19
C GLY A 13 -5.57 9.44 -4.76
N ASN A 14 -6.77 9.88 -4.34
CA ASN A 14 -7.50 10.99 -4.95
C ASN A 14 -7.65 10.85 -6.48
N LEU A 15 -7.85 9.61 -6.95
CA LEU A 15 -8.01 9.30 -8.37
C LEU A 15 -9.47 9.60 -8.77
N LYS A 16 -9.69 10.41 -9.81
CA LYS A 16 -11.05 10.62 -10.30
C LYS A 16 -11.58 9.31 -10.89
N THR A 17 -12.88 9.10 -10.77
CA THR A 17 -13.57 7.90 -11.27
C THR A 17 -13.36 7.67 -12.77
N GLU A 18 -13.09 8.76 -13.51
CA GLU A 18 -12.91 8.83 -14.96
C GLU A 18 -11.43 8.71 -15.39
N ASP A 19 -10.48 8.92 -14.48
CA ASP A 19 -9.03 9.01 -14.79
C ASP A 19 -8.33 7.64 -14.83
N ILE A 20 -9.04 6.55 -14.51
CA ILE A 20 -8.49 5.19 -14.58
C ILE A 20 -8.93 4.60 -15.91
N THR A 21 -8.08 4.72 -16.92
CA THR A 21 -8.29 4.15 -18.24
C THR A 21 -8.25 2.62 -18.26
N ALA A 22 -7.76 1.96 -17.19
CA ALA A 22 -7.73 0.50 -17.07
C ALA A 22 -7.89 0.04 -15.61
N PRO A 23 -9.12 -0.21 -15.12
CA PRO A 23 -9.37 -0.70 -13.76
C PRO A 23 -8.65 -2.03 -13.45
N GLU A 24 -8.44 -2.85 -14.48
CA GLU A 24 -7.66 -4.08 -14.44
C GLU A 24 -6.18 -3.89 -14.09
N LYS A 25 -5.59 -2.71 -14.34
CA LYS A 25 -4.23 -2.39 -13.88
C LYS A 25 -4.15 -2.24 -12.36
N ILE A 26 -5.22 -1.75 -11.73
CA ILE A 26 -5.26 -1.60 -10.26
C ILE A 26 -5.37 -2.96 -9.58
N GLU A 27 -6.18 -3.85 -10.14
CA GLU A 27 -6.49 -5.14 -9.54
C GLU A 27 -5.25 -6.02 -9.34
N VAL A 28 -4.35 -6.09 -10.33
CA VAL A 28 -3.07 -6.83 -10.21
C VAL A 28 -2.21 -6.26 -9.07
N HIS A 29 -2.24 -4.96 -8.85
CA HIS A 29 -1.49 -4.31 -7.76
C HIS A 29 -2.16 -4.47 -6.40
N ILE A 30 -3.50 -4.61 -6.35
CA ILE A 30 -4.21 -4.98 -5.12
C ILE A 30 -3.78 -6.38 -4.67
N GLU A 31 -3.70 -7.34 -5.59
CA GLU A 31 -3.23 -8.69 -5.28
C GLU A 31 -1.78 -8.67 -4.78
N THR A 32 -0.93 -7.89 -5.42
CA THR A 32 0.48 -7.73 -5.02
C THR A 32 0.59 -7.15 -3.60
N ALA A 33 -0.17 -6.09 -3.29
CA ALA A 33 -0.21 -5.49 -1.97
C ALA A 33 -0.75 -6.46 -0.91
N SER A 34 -1.73 -7.30 -1.25
CA SER A 34 -2.26 -8.34 -0.36
C SER A 34 -1.23 -9.40 -0.01
N LEU A 35 -0.40 -9.81 -0.96
CA LEU A 35 0.69 -10.75 -0.71
C LEU A 35 1.72 -10.15 0.25
N GLU A 36 2.16 -8.90 0.01
CA GLU A 36 3.10 -8.22 0.90
C GLU A 36 2.51 -8.04 2.32
N MET A 37 1.23 -7.67 2.44
CA MET A 37 0.57 -7.57 3.74
C MET A 37 0.53 -8.90 4.49
N LYS A 38 0.30 -10.02 3.79
CA LYS A 38 0.37 -11.37 4.37
C LYS A 38 1.77 -11.73 4.84
N GLU A 39 2.80 -11.33 4.10
CA GLU A 39 4.20 -11.54 4.50
C GLU A 39 4.57 -10.70 5.73
N LEU A 40 4.11 -9.44 5.79
CA LEU A 40 4.39 -8.51 6.88
C LEU A 40 3.67 -8.88 8.19
N LEU A 41 2.36 -9.17 8.11
CA LEU A 41 1.53 -9.46 9.29
C LEU A 41 1.56 -10.94 9.72
N GLY A 42 1.95 -11.82 8.80
CA GLY A 42 1.72 -13.26 8.90
C GLY A 42 0.36 -13.64 8.33
N LYS A 43 0.31 -14.76 7.63
CA LYS A 43 -0.88 -15.24 6.90
C LYS A 43 -2.10 -15.40 7.82
N ASP A 44 -1.92 -15.97 9.01
CA ASP A 44 -3.02 -16.23 9.95
C ASP A 44 -3.59 -14.93 10.52
N SER A 45 -2.72 -13.99 10.91
CA SER A 45 -3.11 -12.65 11.37
C SER A 45 -3.89 -11.91 10.28
N TYR A 46 -3.38 -11.93 9.05
CA TYR A 46 -4.04 -11.28 7.92
C TYR A 46 -5.45 -11.86 7.69
N SER A 47 -5.60 -13.19 7.68
CA SER A 47 -6.91 -13.85 7.54
C SER A 47 -7.87 -13.48 8.67
N ALA A 48 -7.39 -13.33 9.91
CA ALA A 48 -8.23 -12.86 11.01
C ALA A 48 -8.80 -11.45 10.75
N TYR A 49 -8.03 -10.54 10.15
CA TYR A 49 -8.50 -9.22 9.74
C TYR A 49 -9.45 -9.26 8.54
N GLU A 50 -9.28 -10.23 7.62
CA GLU A 50 -10.22 -10.41 6.50
C GLU A 50 -11.64 -10.71 7.03
N GLU A 51 -11.75 -11.55 8.05
CA GLU A 51 -13.02 -12.00 8.63
C GLU A 51 -13.72 -10.95 9.50
N LYS A 52 -13.01 -9.92 9.96
CA LYS A 52 -13.60 -8.86 10.78
C LYS A 52 -14.69 -8.07 10.01
N ASN A 53 -15.62 -7.49 10.75
CA ASN A 53 -16.62 -6.58 10.18
C ASN A 53 -15.93 -5.37 9.52
N SER A 54 -16.50 -4.87 8.42
CA SER A 54 -16.00 -3.69 7.70
C SER A 54 -15.91 -2.44 8.59
N ASP A 55 -16.65 -2.42 9.70
CA ASP A 55 -16.65 -1.30 10.63
C ASP A 55 -15.55 -1.32 11.69
N ASP A 56 -14.86 -2.46 11.85
CA ASP A 56 -13.75 -2.62 12.79
C ASP A 56 -12.61 -1.65 12.46
N GLU A 57 -12.13 -0.93 13.46
CA GLU A 57 -11.11 0.10 13.28
C GLU A 57 -9.80 -0.48 12.75
N ASP A 58 -9.37 -1.65 13.26
CA ASP A 58 -8.14 -2.29 12.79
C ASP A 58 -8.28 -2.69 11.31
N LYS A 59 -9.41 -3.28 10.93
CA LYS A 59 -9.68 -3.64 9.53
C LYS A 59 -9.68 -2.40 8.63
N LYS A 60 -10.28 -1.28 9.07
CA LYS A 60 -10.26 -0.02 8.32
C LYS A 60 -8.84 0.52 8.16
N VAL A 61 -8.03 0.49 9.21
CA VAL A 61 -6.64 0.94 9.18
C VAL A 61 -5.80 0.08 8.23
N LEU A 62 -5.93 -1.24 8.32
CA LEU A 62 -5.19 -2.18 7.47
C LEU A 62 -5.66 -2.17 6.01
N SER A 63 -6.97 -2.01 5.78
CA SER A 63 -7.53 -1.80 4.43
C SER A 63 -7.00 -0.52 3.78
N LYS A 64 -6.85 0.55 4.57
CA LYS A 64 -6.19 1.79 4.14
C LYS A 64 -4.70 1.59 3.88
N ALA A 65 -3.99 0.84 4.73
CA ALA A 65 -2.58 0.55 4.51
C ALA A 65 -2.35 -0.24 3.22
N GLU A 66 -3.19 -1.25 2.95
CA GLU A 66 -3.13 -2.04 1.72
C GLU A 66 -3.49 -1.21 0.48
N ALA A 67 -4.43 -0.25 0.60
CA ALA A 67 -4.70 0.71 -0.47
C ALA A 67 -3.48 1.57 -0.81
N LEU A 68 -2.72 2.01 0.20
CA LEU A 68 -1.51 2.80 0.01
C LEU A 68 -0.36 1.96 -0.58
N LEU A 69 -0.21 0.69 -0.18
CA LEU A 69 0.71 -0.25 -0.83
C LEU A 69 0.31 -0.51 -2.29
N THR A 70 -0.98 -0.62 -2.57
CA THR A 70 -1.47 -0.73 -3.94
C THR A 70 -1.04 0.48 -4.77
N LEU A 71 -1.16 1.69 -4.23
CA LEU A 71 -0.69 2.91 -4.90
C LEU A 71 0.83 2.94 -5.07
N TYR A 72 1.60 2.43 -4.11
CA TYR A 72 3.05 2.28 -4.27
C TYR A 72 3.41 1.45 -5.52
N TYR A 73 2.73 0.33 -5.73
CA TYR A 73 2.95 -0.52 -6.90
C TYR A 73 2.36 0.05 -8.20
N ALA A 74 1.21 0.71 -8.10
CA ALA A 74 0.46 1.14 -9.28
C ALA A 74 0.92 2.50 -9.83
N VAL A 75 1.39 3.44 -8.99
CA VAL A 75 1.83 4.78 -9.41
C VAL A 75 2.90 4.75 -10.50
N PRO A 76 3.96 3.94 -10.42
CA PRO A 76 4.94 3.82 -11.51
C PRO A 76 4.34 3.29 -12.82
N VAL A 77 3.25 2.52 -12.76
CA VAL A 77 2.63 1.79 -13.88
C VAL A 77 1.46 2.57 -14.52
N PHE A 78 0.81 3.46 -13.77
CA PHE A 78 -0.25 4.34 -14.29
C PHE A 78 0.24 5.29 -15.41
N ASN A 79 1.55 5.35 -15.62
CA ASN A 79 2.18 6.12 -16.69
C ASN A 79 2.43 5.32 -17.99
N ILE A 80 1.91 4.08 -18.09
CA ILE A 80 2.17 3.15 -19.21
C ILE A 80 0.90 2.89 -20.03
N GLU A 81 0.14 3.94 -20.31
CA GLU A 81 -0.75 3.98 -21.47
C GLU A 81 -0.30 5.17 -22.31
N THR A 82 0.18 4.85 -23.50
CA THR A 82 0.82 5.76 -24.44
C THR A 82 -0.14 6.86 -24.92
N GLN A 83 -0.25 7.93 -24.13
CA GLN A 83 -0.46 9.30 -24.60
C GLN A 83 0.58 10.20 -23.93
N GLY A 84 1.86 9.95 -24.22
CA GLY A 84 2.99 10.74 -23.68
C GLY A 84 3.57 10.20 -22.35
N THR A 85 4.18 11.08 -21.55
CA THR A 85 5.20 10.78 -20.51
C THR A 85 4.92 11.32 -19.10
N GLY A 86 3.70 11.30 -18.55
CA GLY A 86 3.59 11.64 -17.13
C GLY A 86 2.28 11.42 -16.38
N ILE A 87 2.44 11.25 -15.07
CA ILE A 87 1.36 11.13 -14.08
C ILE A 87 0.75 12.52 -13.88
N VAL A 88 -0.58 12.61 -13.81
CA VAL A 88 -1.27 13.86 -13.49
C VAL A 88 -1.43 13.96 -11.97
N ARG A 89 -0.80 14.96 -11.34
CA ARG A 89 -1.15 15.36 -9.96
C ARG A 89 -2.32 16.33 -10.00
N SER A 90 -3.42 15.98 -9.34
CA SER A 90 -4.38 16.98 -8.85
C SER A 90 -3.90 17.49 -7.49
N LYS A 91 -3.07 18.54 -7.49
CA LYS A 91 -2.94 19.38 -6.28
C LYS A 91 -4.27 20.12 -6.16
N GLY A 92 -5.00 19.93 -5.07
CA GLY A 92 -6.38 20.40 -4.95
C GLY A 92 -6.60 21.86 -5.38
N TRP A 93 -7.75 22.06 -6.04
CA TRP A 93 -8.40 23.31 -6.42
C TRP A 93 -7.72 24.19 -7.46
N ASP A 94 -8.53 24.51 -8.47
CA ASP A 94 -8.32 25.39 -9.61
C ASP A 94 -7.71 24.78 -10.88
N GLU A 95 -8.40 25.02 -11.98
CA GLU A 95 -8.08 24.62 -13.34
C GLU A 95 -6.71 25.17 -13.77
N SER A 96 -5.62 24.41 -13.59
CA SER A 96 -4.37 24.75 -14.26
C SER A 96 -3.42 23.57 -14.41
N ARG A 97 -3.34 23.13 -15.67
CA ARG A 97 -2.28 22.32 -16.29
C ARG A 97 -2.14 20.86 -15.81
N SER A 98 -2.54 19.95 -16.70
CA SER A 98 -2.12 18.55 -16.69
C SER A 98 -0.63 18.46 -17.02
N GLU A 99 0.24 18.61 -16.01
CA GLU A 99 1.68 18.42 -16.18
C GLU A 99 2.04 16.94 -16.02
N MET A 100 2.80 16.44 -16.99
CA MET A 100 3.37 15.10 -17.00
C MET A 100 4.48 14.98 -15.95
N ILE A 101 4.27 14.19 -14.91
CA ILE A 101 5.27 13.88 -13.89
C ILE A 101 6.38 12.97 -14.44
N SER A 102 7.64 13.31 -14.16
CA SER A 102 8.80 12.50 -14.53
C SER A 102 8.85 11.18 -13.74
N TRP A 103 9.56 10.18 -14.29
CA TRP A 103 9.72 8.88 -13.61
C TRP A 103 10.33 8.99 -12.20
N ASN A 104 11.25 9.94 -11.98
CA ASN A 104 11.84 10.19 -10.66
C ASN A 104 10.80 10.71 -9.66
N GLU A 105 9.94 11.63 -10.08
CA GLU A 105 8.87 12.19 -9.24
C GLU A 105 7.76 11.17 -8.98
N ALA A 106 7.47 10.30 -9.96
CA ALA A 106 6.58 9.15 -9.81
C ALA A 106 7.10 8.19 -8.74
N SER A 107 8.40 7.87 -8.79
CA SER A 107 9.06 6.99 -7.82
C SER A 107 9.06 7.60 -6.41
N GLN A 108 9.36 8.89 -6.29
CA GLN A 108 9.28 9.59 -5.01
C GLN A 108 7.86 9.60 -4.44
N LEU A 109 6.85 9.80 -5.29
CA LEU A 109 5.44 9.75 -4.88
C LEU A 109 5.05 8.34 -4.42
N ALA A 110 5.48 7.30 -5.14
CA ALA A 110 5.27 5.92 -4.76
C ALA A 110 5.86 5.64 -3.36
N GLU A 111 7.12 6.01 -3.12
CA GLU A 111 7.76 5.82 -1.81
C GLU A 111 7.03 6.55 -0.68
N MET A 112 6.44 7.74 -0.93
CA MET A 112 5.60 8.40 0.07
C MET A 112 4.37 7.58 0.46
N PHE A 113 3.76 6.85 -0.48
CA PHE A 113 2.65 5.96 -0.17
C PHE A 113 3.11 4.75 0.66
N ARG A 114 4.26 4.17 0.31
CA ARG A 114 4.89 3.10 1.08
C ARG A 114 5.20 3.53 2.52
N ASP A 115 5.83 4.68 2.72
CA ASP A 115 6.14 5.21 4.05
C ASP A 115 4.89 5.38 4.91
N ARG A 116 3.79 5.85 4.32
CA ARG A 116 2.51 6.00 5.01
C ARG A 116 1.88 4.66 5.34
N ALA A 117 1.92 3.71 4.40
CA ALA A 117 1.44 2.35 4.63
C ALA A 117 2.19 1.69 5.79
N MET A 118 3.52 1.74 5.78
CA MET A 118 4.35 1.12 6.81
C MET A 118 4.09 1.70 8.20
N LYS A 119 3.84 3.02 8.31
CA LYS A 119 3.44 3.64 9.59
C LYS A 119 2.11 3.11 10.12
N LEU A 120 1.16 2.77 9.24
CA LEU A 120 -0.11 2.19 9.63
C LEU A 120 0.01 0.71 9.98
N ILE A 121 0.90 -0.02 9.32
CA ILE A 121 1.12 -1.47 9.53
C ILE A 121 1.95 -1.73 10.78
N GLN A 122 2.91 -0.86 11.09
CA GLN A 122 3.89 -1.05 12.17
C GLN A 122 3.31 -1.53 13.52
N PRO A 123 2.16 -1.01 14.02
CA PRO A 123 1.57 -1.49 15.27
C PRO A 123 1.07 -2.94 15.25
N TYR A 124 0.85 -3.50 14.06
CA TYR A 124 0.29 -4.83 13.82
C TYR A 124 1.33 -5.86 13.40
N LEU A 125 2.58 -5.42 13.19
CA LEU A 125 3.67 -6.35 12.88
C LEU A 125 3.91 -7.26 14.09
N PRO A 126 4.19 -8.56 13.86
CA PRO A 126 4.64 -9.43 14.94
C PRO A 126 5.88 -8.80 15.56
N GLN A 127 5.85 -8.57 16.87
CA GLN A 127 7.05 -8.17 17.59
C GLN A 127 8.05 -9.30 17.35
N LYS A 128 9.15 -9.02 16.64
CA LYS A 128 10.28 -9.95 16.61
C LYS A 128 10.62 -10.18 18.07
N GLU A 129 10.33 -11.38 18.57
CA GLU A 129 10.93 -11.85 19.81
C GLU A 129 12.42 -11.58 19.62
N ASN A 130 12.97 -10.66 20.42
CA ASN A 130 14.42 -10.63 20.58
C ASN A 130 14.78 -12.08 20.92
N PRO A 131 15.67 -12.76 20.17
CA PRO A 131 16.25 -13.98 20.67
C PRO A 131 16.96 -13.56 21.95
N GLN A 132 16.29 -13.79 23.07
CA GLN A 132 16.80 -13.53 24.39
C GLN A 132 18.06 -14.37 24.45
N SER A 133 19.19 -13.67 24.49
CA SER A 133 20.54 -14.22 24.53
C SER A 133 20.55 -15.42 25.46
N ASP A 134 20.64 -16.62 24.89
CA ASP A 134 20.99 -17.82 25.63
C ASP A 134 22.34 -17.52 26.30
N ASP A 135 22.29 -17.27 27.61
CA ASP A 135 23.45 -17.30 28.48
C ASP A 135 24.09 -18.68 28.31
N ILE A 136 25.05 -18.78 27.39
CA ILE A 136 25.96 -19.92 27.33
C ILE A 136 26.82 -19.83 28.59
N LYS A 137 26.32 -20.44 29.69
CA LYS A 137 27.13 -20.81 30.83
C LYS A 137 28.13 -21.86 30.34
N TRP A 138 29.28 -21.40 29.86
CA TRP A 138 30.46 -22.24 29.80
C TRP A 138 30.82 -22.62 31.23
N GLY A 139 30.48 -23.86 31.59
CA GLY A 139 30.97 -24.49 32.81
C GLY A 139 32.49 -24.42 32.80
N ALA A 140 33.05 -23.65 33.74
CA ALA A 140 34.46 -23.71 34.05
C ALA A 140 34.74 -25.06 34.73
N ILE A 141 35.59 -25.84 34.08
CA ILE A 141 36.25 -27.05 34.57
C ILE A 141 37.26 -26.64 35.64
#